data_AF-A0A8K0T9C5-F1
#
_entry.id   AF-A0A8K0T9C5-F1
#
_cell.length_a   1.000
_cell.length_b   1.000
_cell.length_c   1.000
_cell.angle_alpha   90.00
_cell.angle_beta   90.00
_cell.angle_gamma   90.00
#
_symmetry.space_group_name_H-M   'P 1'
#
loop_
_entity.id
_entity.type
_entity.pdbx_description
1 polymer ?
#
loop_
_entity_poly.entity_id
_entity_poly.type
_entity_poly.pdbx_seq_one_letter_code
_entity_poly.pdbx_strand_id
1 'polypeptide(L)'
;MSGHQRSVSQAGGPEKTYFEQQREVLIGEIAMSFEHVLANINKLNRSLEAVTAVGNEFSSVEALWSQFENVMAKEPEEGNAAEAEGARQEGGEQQRQEADAEDGNAAQQTSRS
;
A
#
# COMPACT_ATOMS: atom_id res chain seq x y z
N MET A 1 -6.22 -48.87 -55.86
CA MET A 1 -6.47 -47.75 -54.93
C MET A 1 -5.44 -47.82 -53.83
N SER A 2 -4.40 -46.99 -53.88
CA SER A 2 -3.37 -46.91 -52.84
C SER A 2 -3.29 -45.45 -52.41
N GLY A 3 -3.77 -45.18 -51.19
CA GLY A 3 -3.86 -43.85 -50.62
C GLY A 3 -2.48 -43.34 -50.26
N HIS A 4 -2.09 -42.22 -50.86
CA HIS A 4 -0.90 -41.48 -50.47
C HIS A 4 -1.17 -40.80 -49.12
N GLN A 5 -0.52 -41.31 -48.08
CA GLN A 5 -0.53 -40.72 -46.76
C GLN A 5 0.25 -39.40 -46.83
N ARG A 6 -0.49 -38.28 -46.84
CA ARG A 6 0.06 -36.93 -46.83
C ARG A 6 0.81 -36.74 -45.51
N SER A 7 2.14 -36.78 -45.58
CA SER A 7 3.02 -36.35 -44.50
C SER A 7 2.60 -34.93 -44.10
N VAL A 8 2.13 -34.77 -42.87
CA VAL A 8 1.80 -33.48 -42.29
C VAL A 8 3.13 -32.77 -42.08
N SER A 9 3.49 -31.89 -43.02
CA SER A 9 4.61 -30.98 -42.86
C SER A 9 4.44 -30.26 -41.52
N GLN A 10 5.38 -30.54 -40.62
CA GLN A 10 5.62 -29.79 -39.38
C GLN A 10 5.43 -28.30 -39.68
N ALA A 11 4.41 -27.71 -39.08
CA ALA A 11 4.17 -26.28 -39.15
C ALA A 11 5.30 -25.56 -38.40
N GLY A 12 6.39 -25.28 -39.09
CA GLY A 12 7.25 -24.15 -38.75
C GLY A 12 6.39 -22.91 -38.92
N GLY A 13 6.00 -22.28 -37.80
CA GLY A 13 5.34 -20.98 -37.84
C GLY A 13 6.17 -19.98 -38.67
N PRO A 14 5.54 -18.94 -39.23
CA PRO A 14 6.27 -17.94 -40.01
C PRO A 14 7.47 -17.44 -39.21
N GLU A 15 8.65 -17.41 -39.84
CA GLU A 15 9.84 -16.83 -39.20
C GLU A 15 9.52 -15.40 -38.80
N LYS A 16 9.82 -15.06 -37.53
CA LYS A 16 9.54 -13.75 -36.97
C LYS A 16 10.22 -12.68 -37.80
N THR A 17 9.45 -11.68 -38.19
CA THR A 17 10.00 -10.53 -38.91
C THR A 17 11.00 -9.80 -38.01
N TYR A 18 11.91 -9.02 -38.61
CA TYR A 18 12.91 -8.24 -37.86
C TYR A 18 12.28 -7.41 -36.73
N PHE A 19 11.13 -6.78 -36.99
CA PHE A 19 10.40 -5.98 -36.00
C PHE A 19 9.78 -6.82 -34.88
N GLU A 20 9.34 -8.04 -35.15
CA GLU A 20 8.83 -8.94 -34.11
C GLU A 20 9.94 -9.41 -33.18
N GLN A 21 11.12 -9.73 -33.72
CA GLN A 21 12.29 -10.08 -32.92
C GLN A 21 12.73 -8.91 -32.03
N GLN A 22 12.79 -7.69 -32.59
CA GLN A 22 13.14 -6.50 -31.83
C GLN A 22 12.09 -6.17 -30.77
N ARG A 23 10.81 -6.38 -31.07
CA ARG A 23 9.72 -6.26 -30.08
C ARG A 23 9.91 -7.23 -28.92
N GLU A 24 10.30 -8.48 -29.18
CA GLU A 24 10.54 -9.46 -28.11
C GLU A 24 11.72 -9.07 -27.22
N VAL A 25 12.80 -8.57 -27.81
CA VAL A 25 13.95 -8.03 -27.05
C VAL A 25 13.50 -6.90 -26.13
N LEU A 26 12.79 -5.90 -26.68
CA LEU A 26 12.29 -4.77 -25.89
C LEU A 26 11.31 -5.20 -24.80
N ILE A 27 10.43 -6.17 -25.07
CA ILE A 27 9.52 -6.71 -24.05
C ILE A 27 10.31 -7.42 -22.93
N GLY A 28 11.37 -8.16 -23.28
CA GLY A 28 12.27 -8.77 -22.31
C GLY A 28 12.96 -7.73 -21.43
N GLU A 29 13.47 -6.65 -22.03
CA GLU A 29 14.09 -5.53 -21.31
C GLU A 29 13.09 -4.81 -20.39
N ILE A 30 11.86 -4.59 -20.86
CA ILE A 30 10.78 -4.01 -20.06
C ILE A 30 10.44 -4.92 -18.87
N ALA A 31 10.32 -6.22 -19.10
CA ALA A 31 10.02 -7.19 -18.04
C ALA A 31 11.10 -7.19 -16.95
N MET A 32 12.39 -7.26 -17.35
CA MET A 32 13.51 -7.14 -16.41
C MET A 32 13.47 -5.82 -15.64
N SER A 33 13.21 -4.71 -16.33
CA SER A 33 13.10 -3.39 -15.70
C SER A 33 11.98 -3.35 -14.66
N PHE A 34 10.83 -3.99 -14.93
CA PHE A 34 9.75 -4.10 -13.96
C PHE A 34 10.11 -4.97 -12.75
N GLU A 35 10.81 -6.08 -12.94
CA GLU A 35 11.31 -6.89 -11.82
C GLU A 35 12.24 -6.08 -10.91
N HIS A 36 13.14 -5.27 -11.50
CA HIS A 36 13.99 -4.35 -10.75
C HIS A 36 13.17 -3.32 -9.96
N VAL A 37 12.13 -2.72 -10.57
CA VAL A 37 11.25 -1.76 -9.89
C VAL A 37 10.50 -2.43 -8.72
N LEU A 38 9.97 -3.63 -8.91
CA LEU A 38 9.28 -4.38 -7.86
C LEU A 38 10.22 -4.72 -6.70
N ALA A 39 11.44 -5.16 -6.99
CA ALA A 39 12.46 -5.41 -5.98
C ALA A 39 12.81 -4.12 -5.21
N ASN A 40 12.94 -3.00 -5.91
CA ASN A 40 13.21 -1.69 -5.30
C ASN A 40 12.07 -1.22 -4.39
N ILE A 41 10.80 -1.39 -4.81
CA ILE A 41 9.63 -1.05 -3.98
C ILE A 41 9.59 -1.90 -2.72
N ASN A 42 9.82 -3.20 -2.83
CA ASN A 42 9.88 -4.09 -1.67
C ASN A 42 11.00 -3.69 -0.69
N LYS A 43 12.16 -3.28 -1.22
CA LYS A 43 13.26 -2.75 -0.38
C LYS A 43 12.88 -1.44 0.30
N LEU A 44 12.25 -0.52 -0.43
CA LEU A 44 11.79 0.76 0.11
C LEU A 44 10.76 0.54 1.22
N ASN A 45 9.79 -0.35 1.02
CA ASN A 45 8.76 -0.66 2.01
C ASN A 45 9.39 -1.16 3.32
N ARG A 46 10.32 -2.11 3.26
CA ARG A 46 11.07 -2.56 4.45
C ARG A 46 11.87 -1.44 5.12
N SER A 47 12.43 -0.51 4.33
CA SER A 47 13.14 0.64 4.89
C SER A 47 12.21 1.60 5.63
N LEU A 48 10.98 1.80 5.13
CA LEU A 48 9.97 2.62 5.82
C LEU A 48 9.52 1.95 7.11
N GLU A 49 9.25 0.64 7.08
CA GLU A 49 8.92 -0.12 8.30
C GLU A 49 10.04 -0.02 9.34
N ALA A 50 11.30 -0.13 8.93
CA ALA A 50 12.45 0.04 9.82
C ALA A 50 12.52 1.47 10.40
N VAL A 51 12.30 2.50 9.59
CA VAL A 51 12.29 3.91 10.06
C VAL A 51 11.13 4.16 11.02
N THR A 52 9.93 3.64 10.73
CA THR A 52 8.77 3.75 11.63
C THR A 52 9.01 3.01 12.94
N ALA A 53 9.61 1.81 12.90
CA ALA A 53 9.97 1.06 14.10
C ALA A 53 10.95 1.86 14.98
N VAL A 54 12.02 2.41 14.39
CA VAL A 54 12.96 3.29 15.11
C VAL A 54 12.26 4.55 15.62
N GLY A 55 11.31 5.12 14.85
CA GLY A 55 10.49 6.25 15.27
C GLY A 55 9.72 5.96 16.57
N ASN A 56 9.15 4.77 16.71
CA ASN A 56 8.45 4.34 17.92
C ASN A 56 9.37 4.23 19.14
N GLU A 57 10.66 3.91 18.95
CA GLU A 57 11.64 3.83 20.04
C GLU A 57 11.87 5.21 20.69
N PHE A 58 11.61 6.30 19.98
CA PHE A 58 11.70 7.66 20.53
C PHE A 58 10.47 8.10 21.35
N SER A 59 9.39 7.30 21.41
CA SER A 59 8.20 7.64 22.23
C SER A 59 8.56 7.76 23.73
N SER A 60 9.50 6.93 24.21
CA SER A 60 10.01 7.05 25.58
C SER A 60 10.75 8.37 25.83
N VAL A 61 11.49 8.86 24.83
CA VAL A 61 12.21 10.14 24.88
C VAL A 61 11.23 11.30 24.83
N GLU A 62 10.21 11.23 23.97
CA GLU A 62 9.10 12.20 23.94
C GLU A 62 8.41 12.32 25.31
N ALA A 63 8.07 11.19 25.94
CA ALA A 63 7.47 11.20 27.27
C ALA A 63 8.37 11.82 28.35
N LEU A 64 9.70 11.67 28.22
CA LEU A 64 10.67 12.30 29.12
C LEU A 64 10.75 13.82 28.90
N TRP A 65 10.73 14.28 27.64
CA TRP A 65 10.68 15.71 27.35
C TRP A 65 9.38 16.34 27.80
N SER A 66 8.24 15.65 27.66
CA SER A 66 6.95 16.11 28.19
C SER A 66 6.96 16.22 29.73
N GLN A 67 7.56 15.24 30.42
CA GLN A 67 7.75 15.31 31.87
C GLN A 67 8.67 16.47 32.27
N PHE A 68 9.74 16.69 31.54
CA PHE A 68 10.65 17.81 31.77
C PHE A 68 9.94 19.15 31.54
N GLU A 69 9.19 19.30 30.46
CA GLU A 69 8.36 20.48 30.19
C GLU A 69 7.38 20.72 31.34
N ASN A 70 6.66 19.69 31.78
CA ASN A 70 5.74 19.80 32.92
C ASN A 70 6.43 20.20 34.22
N VAL A 71 7.69 19.83 34.44
CA VAL A 71 8.47 20.23 35.63
C VAL A 71 8.99 21.66 35.50
N MET A 72 9.36 22.09 34.30
CA MET A 72 9.84 23.45 34.03
C MET A 72 8.69 24.46 33.96
N ALA A 73 7.51 24.05 33.49
CA ALA A 73 6.29 24.84 33.47
C ALA A 73 5.64 24.97 34.85
N LYS A 74 6.03 24.11 35.81
CA LYS A 74 5.56 24.16 37.19
C LYS A 74 6.56 24.98 38.01
N GLU A 75 6.40 26.29 37.99
CA GLU A 75 6.97 27.13 39.06
C GLU A 75 6.47 26.64 40.43
N PRO A 76 7.23 26.82 41.52
CA PRO A 76 6.86 26.36 42.85
C PRO A 76 5.76 27.26 43.42
N GLU A 77 4.55 27.16 42.89
CA GLU A 77 3.36 27.68 43.54
C GLU A 77 2.97 26.69 44.65
N GLU A 78 3.41 27.04 45.86
CA GLU A 78 2.83 26.55 47.10
C GLU A 78 1.31 26.82 47.08
N GLY A 79 0.54 25.77 46.80
CA GLY A 79 -0.83 25.60 47.27
C GLY A 79 -1.92 26.35 46.50
N ASN A 80 -2.57 25.66 45.57
CA ASN A 80 -4.01 25.46 45.71
C ASN A 80 -4.47 24.22 44.93
N ALA A 81 -5.39 23.48 45.52
CA ALA A 81 -6.08 22.37 44.91
C ALA A 81 -7.10 22.85 43.87
N ALA A 82 -7.50 21.92 43.00
CA ALA A 82 -8.34 22.03 41.78
C ALA A 82 -7.50 22.42 40.55
N GLU A 83 -7.38 21.60 39.51
CA GLU A 83 -8.41 20.77 38.89
C GLU A 83 -7.92 19.34 38.63
N ALA A 84 -8.75 18.39 39.06
CA ALA A 84 -8.74 17.01 38.61
C ALA A 84 -9.95 16.82 37.70
N GLU A 85 -9.77 16.97 36.39
CA GLU A 85 -10.68 16.49 35.36
C GLU A 85 -9.82 16.07 34.15
N GLY A 86 -9.79 14.84 33.66
CA GLY A 86 -10.40 13.60 34.08
C GLY A 86 -9.60 12.44 33.47
N ALA A 87 -9.39 11.39 34.25
CA ALA A 87 -8.85 10.13 33.78
C ALA A 87 -9.97 9.10 33.61
N ARG A 88 -9.84 8.29 32.55
CA ARG A 88 -10.46 6.98 32.27
C ARG A 88 -11.89 6.95 31.72
N GLN A 89 -11.99 6.44 30.49
CA GLN A 89 -12.77 5.22 30.29
C GLN A 89 -12.01 4.23 29.41
N GLU A 90 -11.93 2.99 29.89
CA GLU A 90 -11.16 1.85 29.40
C GLU A 90 -11.89 1.11 28.26
N GLY A 91 -11.11 0.57 27.30
CA GLY A 91 -11.21 -0.82 26.82
C GLY A 91 -12.38 -1.26 25.92
N GLY A 92 -12.05 -1.89 24.78
CA GLY A 92 -12.94 -2.85 24.11
C GLY A 92 -12.84 -2.91 22.59
N GLU A 93 -12.05 -3.85 22.08
CA GLU A 93 -11.99 -4.27 20.67
C GLU A 93 -13.33 -4.88 20.21
N GLN A 94 -13.79 -4.63 18.97
CA GLN A 94 -14.34 -5.62 18.00
C GLN A 94 -15.02 -4.98 16.77
N GLN A 95 -14.33 -5.09 15.63
CA GLN A 95 -14.80 -5.60 14.32
C GLN A 95 -16.32 -5.72 14.05
N ARG A 96 -16.78 -5.03 12.98
CA ARG A 96 -17.75 -5.45 11.93
C ARG A 96 -17.97 -4.27 10.97
N GLN A 97 -17.50 -4.32 9.72
CA GLN A 97 -18.21 -4.80 8.51
C GLN A 97 -19.54 -4.07 8.20
N GLU A 98 -19.52 -3.47 7.00
CA GLU A 98 -20.63 -3.26 6.05
C GLU A 98 -21.66 -2.15 6.33
N ALA A 99 -21.64 -1.13 5.46
CA ALA A 99 -22.83 -0.53 4.88
C ALA A 99 -22.49 0.10 3.52
N ASP A 100 -22.44 -0.76 2.51
CA ASP A 100 -22.73 -0.41 1.12
C ASP A 100 -24.24 -0.14 1.03
N ALA A 101 -24.64 1.09 0.67
CA ALA A 101 -25.89 1.43 -0.05
C ALA A 101 -26.16 2.94 0.06
N GLU A 102 -25.73 3.72 -0.93
CA GLU A 102 -26.46 4.90 -1.42
C GLU A 102 -25.89 5.34 -2.79
N ASP A 103 -25.96 4.44 -3.77
CA ASP A 103 -26.12 4.85 -5.17
C ASP A 103 -27.49 4.37 -5.63
N GLY A 104 -28.31 5.28 -6.16
CA GLY A 104 -29.62 4.91 -6.69
C GLY A 104 -30.72 5.95 -6.74
N ASN A 105 -30.47 7.26 -6.99
CA ASN A 105 -31.54 8.12 -7.55
C ASN A 105 -31.11 9.44 -8.24
N ALA A 106 -30.04 9.48 -9.04
CA ALA A 106 -29.70 10.70 -9.80
C ALA A 106 -29.39 10.52 -11.30
N ALA A 107 -29.51 9.31 -11.86
CA ALA A 107 -29.11 9.03 -13.25
C ALA A 107 -30.25 8.57 -14.19
N GLN A 108 -31.52 8.87 -13.89
CA GLN A 108 -32.64 8.64 -14.82
C GLN A 108 -33.47 9.92 -15.03
N GLN A 109 -32.87 10.97 -15.61
CA GLN A 109 -33.63 12.04 -16.28
C GLN A 109 -33.04 12.47 -17.64
N THR A 110 -32.03 11.77 -18.18
CA THR A 110 -31.44 12.12 -19.48
C THR A 110 -31.96 11.30 -20.67
N SER A 111 -33.07 10.58 -20.51
CA SER A 111 -33.72 9.86 -21.62
C SER A 111 -35.21 9.67 -21.38
N ARG A 112 -35.99 10.77 -21.38
CA ARG A 112 -37.42 10.81 -21.75
C ARG A 112 -37.92 12.25 -21.71
N SER A 113 -37.72 12.95 -22.84
CA SER A 113 -38.64 13.89 -23.51
C SER A 113 -37.87 14.76 -24.48
#